data_AF-A0A3A2J299-F1
#
_entry.id   AF-A0A3A2J299-F1
#
_cell.length_a   1.000
_cell.length_b   1.000
_cell.length_c   1.000
_cell.angle_alpha   90.00
_cell.angle_beta   90.00
_cell.angle_gamma   90.00
#
_symmetry.space_group_name_H-M   'P 1'
#
loop_
_entity.id
_entity.type
_entity.pdbx_description
1 polymer ?
#
loop_
_entity_poly.entity_id
_entity_poly.type
_entity_poly.pdbx_seq_one_letter_code
_entity_poly.pdbx_strand_id
1 'polypeptide(L)'
;MLTIIESPLFTKLYPDYWTEEDRAEFASFLAANPETGDVVPGSSGCRKIRWTRHGAGKRGGVRVIYTTRIKNGALVLLVIYSKSATENIPAHILKQIAEDWVMLLNETELLERDAKRNIGEELLQAIQDINSGHHGASYTAEPNEITATRLKCGLSQTQFAKALHISSRTLQQWEQGRRHPSGAAETLLKIVAKHPEILHEVLM
;
A
#
# COMPACT_ATOMS: atom_id res chain seq x y z
N MET A 1 13.00 -15.27 5.34
CA MET A 1 12.49 -13.87 5.24
C MET A 1 11.21 -13.83 6.05
N LEU A 2 11.11 -12.95 7.05
CA LEU A 2 9.87 -12.77 7.82
C LEU A 2 9.07 -11.63 7.19
N THR A 3 7.81 -11.87 6.89
CA THR A 3 6.91 -10.88 6.25
C THR A 3 6.08 -10.21 7.33
N ILE A 4 6.12 -8.88 7.43
CA ILE A 4 5.20 -8.12 8.28
C ILE A 4 3.98 -7.76 7.44
N ILE A 5 2.79 -8.13 7.91
CA ILE A 5 1.51 -7.79 7.29
C ILE A 5 0.77 -6.87 8.26
N GLU A 6 0.25 -5.75 7.75
CA GLU A 6 -0.56 -4.82 8.55
C GLU A 6 -2.05 -5.12 8.34
N SER A 7 -2.80 -5.20 9.44
CA SER A 7 -4.26 -5.17 9.32
C SER A 7 -4.70 -3.77 8.85
N PRO A 8 -5.84 -3.66 8.14
CA PRO A 8 -6.40 -2.35 7.78
C PRO A 8 -6.64 -1.44 9.00
N LEU A 9 -6.94 -2.02 10.17
CA LEU A 9 -7.13 -1.28 11.41
C LEU A 9 -5.79 -0.72 11.93
N PHE A 10 -4.71 -1.51 11.90
CA PHE A 10 -3.39 -1.04 12.26
C PHE A 10 -2.92 0.08 11.31
N THR A 11 -3.03 -0.13 9.99
CA THR A 11 -2.66 0.87 8.98
C THR A 11 -3.44 2.18 9.15
N LYS A 12 -4.72 2.11 9.56
CA LYS A 12 -5.54 3.28 9.85
C LYS A 12 -5.12 4.02 11.11
N LEU A 13 -4.70 3.32 12.16
CA LEU A 13 -4.46 3.89 13.50
C LEU A 13 -3.03 4.32 13.77
N TYR A 14 -2.02 3.71 13.11
CA TYR A 14 -0.62 4.07 13.41
C TYR A 14 -0.28 5.56 13.21
N PRO A 15 -0.86 6.31 12.24
CA PRO A 15 -0.52 7.72 12.05
C PRO A 15 -0.87 8.61 13.25
N ASP A 16 -1.79 8.17 14.11
CA ASP A 16 -2.15 8.89 15.34
C ASP A 16 -1.03 8.82 16.41
N TYR A 17 -0.07 7.91 16.24
CA TYR A 17 0.97 7.63 17.23
C TYR A 17 2.39 7.70 16.67
N TRP A 18 2.58 7.36 15.39
CA TRP A 18 3.86 7.12 14.75
C TRP A 18 3.95 7.82 13.39
N THR A 19 5.17 8.26 13.06
CA THR A 19 5.53 8.61 11.68
C THR A 19 5.78 7.34 10.85
N GLU A 20 5.91 7.48 9.53
CA GLU A 20 6.32 6.35 8.67
C GLU A 20 7.69 5.79 9.07
N GLU A 21 8.61 6.63 9.55
CA GLU A 21 9.93 6.21 10.05
C GLU A 21 9.79 5.34 11.29
N ASP A 22 8.98 5.77 12.27
CA ASP A 22 8.75 5.00 13.50
C ASP A 22 8.07 3.64 13.18
N ARG A 23 7.15 3.62 12.21
CA ARG A 23 6.49 2.39 11.73
C ARG A 23 7.52 1.44 11.09
N ALA A 24 8.41 1.96 10.24
CA ALA A 24 9.44 1.16 9.58
C ALA A 24 10.49 0.61 10.56
N GLU A 25 10.89 1.42 11.54
CA GLU A 25 11.77 1.00 12.64
C GLU A 25 11.14 -0.15 13.43
N PHE A 26 9.87 0.02 13.84
CA PHE A 26 9.14 -1.02 14.57
C PHE A 26 8.99 -2.31 13.76
N ALA A 27 8.60 -2.22 12.48
CA ALA A 27 8.44 -3.39 11.61
C ALA A 27 9.77 -4.15 11.45
N SER A 28 10.88 -3.43 11.29
CA SER A 28 12.22 -4.00 11.20
C SER A 28 12.65 -4.69 12.50
N PHE A 29 12.40 -4.03 13.64
CA PHE A 29 12.65 -4.60 14.96
C PHE A 29 11.85 -5.90 15.17
N LEU A 30 10.56 -5.88 14.84
CA LEU A 30 9.68 -7.02 15.07
C LEU A 30 10.01 -8.19 14.15
N ALA A 31 10.37 -7.92 12.89
CA ALA A 31 10.85 -8.94 11.97
C ALA A 31 12.14 -9.62 12.47
N ALA A 32 13.01 -8.89 13.18
CA ALA A 32 14.21 -9.46 13.80
C ALA A 32 13.92 -10.18 15.14
N ASN A 33 12.86 -9.77 15.85
CA ASN A 33 12.53 -10.27 17.20
C ASN A 33 11.06 -10.70 17.32
N PRO A 34 10.61 -11.72 16.55
CA PRO A 34 9.20 -12.11 16.38
C PRO A 34 8.52 -12.60 17.66
N GLU A 35 9.27 -12.98 18.68
CA GLU A 35 8.74 -13.50 19.95
C GLU A 35 8.62 -12.42 21.05
N THR A 36 8.88 -11.15 20.73
CA THR A 36 8.94 -10.07 21.71
C THR A 36 7.56 -9.66 22.23
N GLY A 37 7.45 -9.49 23.54
CA GLY A 37 6.21 -9.04 24.19
C GLY A 37 5.43 -10.18 24.83
N ASP A 38 4.45 -9.79 25.64
CA ASP A 38 3.71 -10.72 26.48
C ASP A 38 2.71 -11.51 25.64
N VAL A 39 2.67 -12.83 25.79
CA VAL A 39 1.60 -13.65 25.22
C VAL A 39 0.27 -13.21 25.85
N VAL A 40 -0.76 -13.00 25.03
CA VAL A 40 -2.12 -12.74 25.49
C VAL A 40 -2.82 -14.09 25.72
N PRO A 41 -3.10 -14.50 26.98
CA PRO A 41 -3.69 -15.81 27.26
C PRO A 41 -5.06 -15.98 26.60
N GLY A 42 -5.34 -17.16 26.04
CA GLY A 42 -6.63 -17.46 25.38
C GLY A 42 -6.80 -16.90 23.96
N SER A 43 -5.80 -16.19 23.41
CA SER A 43 -5.85 -15.55 22.08
C SER A 43 -5.35 -16.40 20.91
N SER A 44 -5.03 -17.68 21.15
CA SER A 44 -4.48 -18.59 20.12
C SER A 44 -3.17 -18.10 19.47
N GLY A 45 -2.33 -17.39 20.23
CA GLY A 45 -0.99 -16.97 19.78
C GLY A 45 -0.89 -15.49 19.41
N CYS A 46 -1.61 -14.58 20.06
CA CYS A 46 -1.31 -13.16 19.96
C CYS A 46 -0.30 -12.73 21.03
N ARG A 47 0.61 -11.83 20.67
CA ARG A 47 1.54 -11.15 21.57
C ARG A 47 1.24 -9.67 21.64
N LYS A 48 1.51 -9.08 22.80
CA LYS A 48 1.38 -7.66 23.08
C LYS A 48 2.74 -7.08 23.41
N ILE A 49 3.26 -6.24 22.53
CA ILE A 49 4.51 -5.51 22.75
C ILE A 49 4.22 -4.10 23.26
N ARG A 50 4.96 -3.67 24.28
CA ARG A 50 5.02 -2.27 24.72
C ARG A 50 6.22 -1.64 24.01
N TRP A 51 5.96 -0.69 23.12
CA TRP A 51 7.01 -0.05 22.34
C TRP A 51 7.17 1.41 22.78
N THR A 52 8.41 1.85 22.94
CA THR A 52 8.73 3.25 23.22
C THR A 52 10.03 3.57 22.51
N ARG A 53 10.03 4.61 21.71
CA ARG A 53 11.24 5.07 21.01
C ARG A 53 12.28 5.54 22.03
N HIS A 54 13.56 5.24 21.78
CA HIS A 54 14.66 5.79 22.57
C HIS A 54 14.68 7.32 22.45
N GLY A 55 14.50 8.03 23.57
CA GLY A 55 14.50 9.50 23.63
C GLY A 55 13.11 10.16 23.51
N ALA A 56 12.03 9.39 23.32
CA ALA A 56 10.68 9.95 23.32
C ALA A 56 10.17 10.14 24.77
N GLY A 57 9.70 11.35 25.09
CA GLY A 57 9.12 11.68 26.40
C GLY A 57 7.81 10.94 26.70
N LYS A 58 7.10 11.35 27.77
CA LYS A 58 5.88 10.71 28.32
C LYS A 58 4.74 10.39 27.31
N ARG A 59 4.79 10.91 26.07
CA ARG A 59 3.78 10.73 25.01
C ARG A 59 4.14 9.69 23.93
N GLY A 60 5.34 9.09 23.94
CA GLY A 60 5.80 8.20 22.86
C GLY A 60 5.58 6.69 23.06
N GLY A 61 4.94 6.27 24.15
CA GLY A 61 4.75 4.86 24.49
C GLY A 61 3.43 4.29 23.97
N VAL A 62 3.51 3.27 23.11
CA VAL A 62 2.34 2.57 22.54
C VAL A 62 2.35 1.09 22.86
N ARG A 63 1.21 0.44 22.65
CA ARG A 63 1.06 -1.01 22.67
C ARG A 63 0.64 -1.47 21.29
N VAL A 64 1.29 -2.51 20.80
CA VAL A 64 0.93 -3.18 19.55
C VAL A 64 0.59 -4.63 19.88
N ILE A 65 -0.53 -5.12 19.33
CA ILE A 65 -0.88 -6.54 19.38
C ILE A 65 -0.66 -7.13 17.99
N TYR A 66 0.01 -8.29 17.93
CA TYR A 66 0.33 -8.99 16.70
C TYR A 66 0.24 -10.51 16.88
N THR A 67 0.17 -11.26 15.77
CA THR A 67 0.09 -12.73 15.78
C THR A 67 1.48 -13.38 15.77
N THR A 68 1.62 -14.52 16.45
CA THR A 68 2.88 -15.31 16.55
C THR A 68 2.90 -16.53 15.63
N ARG A 69 1.97 -16.69 14.68
CA ARG A 69 1.83 -17.97 13.96
C ARG A 69 2.96 -18.20 12.95
N ILE A 70 3.88 -19.08 13.35
CA ILE A 70 5.08 -19.53 12.62
C ILE A 70 4.76 -20.72 11.69
N LYS A 71 3.86 -20.57 10.71
CA LYS A 71 3.71 -21.60 9.64
C LYS A 71 4.26 -21.15 8.28
N ASN A 72 4.12 -19.88 7.91
CA ASN A 72 4.61 -19.33 6.62
C ASN A 72 5.56 -18.12 6.79
N GLY A 73 6.07 -17.89 8.00
CA GLY A 73 7.01 -16.80 8.27
C GLY A 73 6.40 -15.40 8.16
N ALA A 74 5.10 -15.21 8.43
CA ALA A 74 4.47 -13.90 8.46
C ALA A 74 3.98 -13.52 9.88
N LEU A 75 4.19 -12.27 10.28
CA LEU A 75 3.63 -11.67 11.50
C LEU A 75 2.58 -10.64 11.09
N VAL A 76 1.39 -10.72 11.69
CA VAL A 76 0.29 -9.78 11.38
C VAL A 76 0.15 -8.78 12.51
N LEU A 77 0.33 -7.48 12.21
CA LEU A 77 0.07 -6.38 13.12
C LEU A 77 -1.44 -6.11 13.18
N LEU A 78 -2.06 -6.35 14.33
CA LEU A 78 -3.51 -6.27 14.46
C LEU A 78 -3.99 -4.86 14.84
N VAL A 79 -3.36 -4.23 15.84
CA VAL A 79 -3.78 -2.92 16.36
C VAL A 79 -2.66 -2.24 17.13
N ILE A 80 -2.66 -0.90 17.10
CA ILE A 80 -1.80 -0.01 17.88
C ILE A 80 -2.66 0.93 18.72
N TYR A 81 -2.26 1.17 19.97
CA TYR A 81 -2.99 2.07 20.88
C TYR A 81 -2.10 2.65 21.98
N SER A 82 -2.53 3.76 22.57
CA SER A 82 -1.78 4.47 23.62
C SER A 82 -1.74 3.75 24.96
N LYS A 83 -0.88 4.23 25.86
CA LYS A 83 -0.84 3.76 27.26
C LYS A 83 -2.16 3.97 28.01
N SER A 84 -2.92 5.03 27.69
CA SER A 84 -4.11 5.48 28.41
C SER A 84 -5.43 4.93 27.87
N ALA A 85 -5.44 4.27 26.72
CA ALA A 85 -6.62 3.56 26.25
C ALA A 85 -6.89 2.35 27.18
N THR A 86 -8.08 2.31 27.77
CA THR A 86 -8.44 1.38 28.84
C THR A 86 -8.63 -0.05 28.33
N GLU A 87 -7.86 -0.93 28.98
CA GLU A 87 -7.90 -2.37 29.27
C GLU A 87 -8.77 -3.36 28.48
N ASN A 88 -8.02 -4.32 27.91
CA ASN A 88 -8.36 -5.70 27.60
C ASN A 88 -9.33 -5.94 26.43
N ILE A 89 -8.77 -5.96 25.21
CA ILE A 89 -9.40 -6.67 24.08
C ILE A 89 -9.59 -8.12 24.53
N PRO A 90 -10.83 -8.64 24.61
CA PRO A 90 -11.08 -9.98 25.09
C PRO A 90 -10.33 -11.02 24.25
N ALA A 91 -9.72 -12.01 24.91
CA ALA A 91 -8.91 -13.01 24.26
C ALA A 91 -9.66 -13.79 23.16
N HIS A 92 -10.97 -13.99 23.33
CA HIS A 92 -11.81 -14.66 22.33
C HIS A 92 -11.95 -13.86 21.02
N ILE A 93 -11.98 -12.52 21.09
CA ILE A 93 -12.01 -11.65 19.91
C ILE A 93 -10.67 -11.74 19.17
N LEU A 94 -9.56 -11.71 19.90
CA LEU A 94 -8.22 -11.87 19.32
C LEU A 94 -8.04 -13.26 18.68
N LYS A 95 -8.59 -14.30 19.33
CA LYS A 95 -8.61 -15.67 18.79
C LYS A 95 -9.42 -15.73 17.48
N GLN A 96 -10.60 -15.14 17.44
CA GLN A 96 -11.44 -15.13 16.24
C GLN A 96 -10.75 -14.39 15.08
N ILE A 97 -10.17 -13.22 15.34
CA ILE A 97 -9.37 -12.47 14.35
C ILE A 97 -8.17 -13.30 13.89
N ALA A 98 -7.46 -13.98 14.79
CA ALA A 98 -6.32 -14.82 14.42
C ALA A 98 -6.75 -16.06 13.61
N GLU A 99 -7.90 -16.66 13.90
CA GLU A 99 -8.41 -17.85 13.21
C GLU A 99 -8.96 -17.51 11.82
N ASP A 100 -9.75 -16.44 11.69
CA ASP A 100 -10.30 -15.96 10.41
C ASP A 100 -9.18 -15.62 9.41
N TRP A 101 -8.08 -15.04 9.90
CA TRP A 101 -6.93 -14.66 9.05
C TRP A 101 -5.98 -15.81 8.77
N VAL A 102 -5.89 -16.83 9.64
CA VAL A 102 -5.07 -18.01 9.35
C VAL A 102 -5.74 -18.92 8.32
N MET A 103 -7.08 -18.93 8.25
CA MET A 103 -7.80 -19.61 7.16
C MET A 103 -7.54 -18.94 5.79
N LEU A 104 -7.28 -17.63 5.76
CA LEU A 104 -6.92 -16.91 4.53
C LEU A 104 -5.46 -17.11 4.07
N LEU A 105 -4.62 -17.72 4.90
CA LEU A 105 -3.18 -17.88 4.65
C LEU A 105 -2.74 -19.35 4.56
N ASN A 106 -3.65 -20.28 4.31
CA ASN A 106 -3.27 -21.65 4.00
C ASN A 106 -2.68 -21.66 2.58
N GLU A 107 -1.35 -21.49 2.48
CA GLU A 107 -0.59 -21.52 1.22
C GLU A 107 -0.95 -22.75 0.38
N THR A 108 -1.25 -23.87 1.02
CA THR A 108 -1.71 -25.10 0.36
C THR A 108 -3.04 -24.92 -0.36
N GLU A 109 -4.01 -24.21 0.22
CA GLU A 109 -5.31 -23.95 -0.42
C GLU A 109 -5.20 -22.88 -1.49
N LEU A 110 -4.34 -21.87 -1.30
CA LEU A 110 -4.03 -20.87 -2.32
C LEU A 110 -3.30 -21.49 -3.52
N LEU A 111 -2.33 -22.36 -3.27
CA LEU A 111 -1.59 -23.11 -4.30
C LEU A 111 -2.48 -24.15 -4.98
N GLU A 112 -3.35 -24.87 -4.26
CA GLU A 112 -4.32 -25.79 -4.87
C GLU A 112 -5.41 -25.07 -5.66
N ARG A 113 -5.86 -23.90 -5.19
CA ARG A 113 -6.76 -23.01 -5.92
C ARG A 113 -6.06 -22.53 -7.19
N ASP A 114 -4.89 -21.91 -7.06
CA ASP A 114 -4.17 -21.31 -8.19
C ASP A 114 -3.62 -22.37 -9.17
N ALA A 115 -3.33 -23.60 -8.73
CA ALA A 115 -2.96 -24.72 -9.61
C ALA A 115 -4.13 -25.27 -10.44
N LYS A 116 -5.37 -25.06 -10.01
CA LYS A 116 -6.59 -25.44 -10.75
C LYS A 116 -7.20 -24.28 -11.54
N ARG A 117 -6.68 -23.06 -11.38
CA ARG A 117 -7.18 -21.86 -12.05
C ARG A 117 -6.58 -21.71 -13.44
N ASN A 118 -7.45 -21.71 -14.44
CA ASN A 118 -7.06 -21.34 -15.80
C ASN A 118 -7.20 -19.82 -15.94
N ILE A 119 -6.12 -19.11 -15.68
CA ILE A 119 -6.07 -17.65 -15.78
C ILE A 119 -6.50 -17.16 -17.17
N GLY A 120 -6.28 -17.94 -18.22
CA GLY A 120 -6.74 -17.61 -19.58
C GLY A 120 -8.26 -17.59 -19.71
N GLU A 121 -8.95 -18.61 -19.17
CA GLU A 121 -10.41 -18.68 -19.17
C GLU A 121 -11.04 -17.63 -18.25
N GLU A 122 -10.43 -17.37 -17.09
CA GLU A 122 -10.91 -16.35 -16.16
C GLU A 122 -10.78 -14.93 -16.73
N LEU A 123 -9.70 -14.65 -17.47
CA LEU A 123 -9.54 -13.37 -18.17
C LEU A 123 -10.54 -13.23 -19.33
N LEU A 124 -10.79 -14.31 -20.08
CA LEU A 124 -11.82 -14.32 -21.11
C LEU A 124 -13.21 -14.07 -20.52
N GLN A 125 -13.54 -14.72 -19.39
CA GLN A 125 -14.78 -14.50 -18.68
C GLN A 125 -14.88 -13.06 -18.18
N ALA A 126 -13.82 -12.49 -17.59
CA ALA A 126 -13.81 -11.11 -17.14
C ALA A 126 -14.02 -10.10 -18.29
N ILE A 127 -13.45 -10.35 -19.47
CA ILE A 127 -13.67 -9.51 -20.66
C ILE A 127 -15.11 -9.65 -21.17
N GLN A 128 -15.69 -10.85 -21.14
CA GLN A 128 -17.09 -11.09 -21.50
C GLN A 128 -18.05 -10.41 -20.51
N ASP A 129 -17.74 -10.44 -19.22
CA ASP A 129 -18.49 -9.75 -18.17
C ASP A 129 -18.48 -8.24 -18.41
N ILE A 130 -17.31 -7.65 -18.70
CA ILE A 130 -17.18 -6.23 -19.07
C ILE A 130 -17.98 -5.90 -20.33
N ASN A 131 -17.86 -6.72 -21.39
CA ASN A 131 -18.58 -6.52 -22.65
C ASN A 131 -20.10 -6.69 -22.50
N SER A 132 -20.55 -7.48 -21.52
CA SER A 132 -21.97 -7.62 -21.17
C SER A 132 -22.46 -6.55 -20.18
N GLY A 133 -21.59 -5.60 -19.80
CA GLY A 133 -21.90 -4.48 -18.92
C GLY A 133 -21.69 -4.75 -17.44
N HIS A 134 -21.34 -5.99 -17.04
CA HIS A 134 -20.98 -6.36 -15.68
C HIS A 134 -19.51 -5.98 -15.41
N HIS A 135 -19.30 -4.70 -15.11
CA HIS A 135 -18.00 -4.19 -14.69
C HIS A 135 -18.02 -3.83 -13.20
N GLY A 136 -16.84 -3.91 -12.56
CA GLY A 136 -16.63 -3.41 -11.21
C GLY A 136 -16.75 -1.88 -11.15
N ALA A 137 -16.38 -1.28 -10.03
CA ALA A 137 -16.45 0.17 -9.86
C ALA A 137 -15.68 0.91 -10.97
N SER A 138 -16.40 1.72 -11.74
CA SER A 138 -15.84 2.64 -12.72
C SER A 138 -15.62 4.00 -12.07
N TYR A 139 -14.41 4.55 -12.20
CA TYR A 139 -14.08 5.87 -11.69
C TYR A 139 -13.58 6.73 -12.85
N THR A 140 -14.24 7.86 -13.07
CA THR A 140 -13.75 8.90 -13.96
C THR A 140 -12.81 9.81 -13.15
N ALA A 141 -11.51 9.70 -13.39
CA ALA A 141 -10.55 10.67 -12.90
C ALA A 141 -10.38 11.77 -13.96
N GLU A 142 -10.67 13.03 -13.59
CA GLU A 142 -10.32 14.19 -14.40
C GLU A 142 -8.80 14.19 -14.60
N PRO A 143 -8.30 14.05 -15.84
CA PRO A 143 -6.87 14.11 -16.10
C PRO A 143 -6.36 15.48 -15.68
N ASN A 144 -5.25 15.53 -14.95
CA ASN A 144 -4.64 16.83 -14.68
C ASN A 144 -4.14 17.48 -15.99
N GLU A 145 -3.86 18.79 -15.96
CA GLU A 145 -3.53 19.56 -17.16
C GLU A 145 -2.34 18.97 -17.94
N ILE A 146 -1.39 18.35 -17.25
CA ILE A 146 -0.19 17.73 -17.82
C ILE A 146 -0.58 16.46 -18.59
N THR A 147 -1.44 15.62 -18.00
CA THR A 147 -1.98 14.42 -18.66
C THR A 147 -2.78 14.80 -19.89
N ALA A 148 -3.64 15.81 -19.77
CA ALA A 148 -4.43 16.33 -20.90
C ALA A 148 -3.52 16.86 -22.02
N THR A 149 -2.46 17.60 -21.67
CA THR A 149 -1.47 18.12 -22.63
C THR A 149 -0.75 17.01 -23.38
N ARG A 150 -0.29 15.97 -22.66
CA ARG A 150 0.35 14.81 -23.30
C ARG A 150 -0.61 14.09 -24.25
N LEU A 151 -1.85 13.86 -23.83
CA LEU A 151 -2.86 13.20 -24.65
C LEU A 151 -3.17 14.00 -25.92
N LYS A 152 -3.22 15.33 -25.84
CA LYS A 152 -3.36 16.22 -27.02
C LYS A 152 -2.20 16.08 -28.00
N CYS A 153 -1.00 15.78 -27.52
CA CYS A 153 0.16 15.54 -28.36
C CYS A 153 0.15 14.14 -29.00
N GLY A 154 -0.77 13.24 -28.63
CA GLY A 154 -0.79 11.86 -29.16
C GLY A 154 0.43 11.01 -28.75
N LEU A 155 1.22 11.46 -27.75
CA LEU A 155 2.45 10.80 -27.33
C LEU A 155 2.23 9.87 -26.14
N SER A 156 2.95 8.73 -26.12
CA SER A 156 3.07 7.91 -24.91
C SER A 156 3.81 8.67 -23.80
N GLN A 157 3.66 8.23 -22.56
CA GLN A 157 4.36 8.83 -21.41
C GLN A 157 5.88 8.86 -21.62
N THR A 158 6.46 7.79 -22.15
CA THR A 158 7.90 7.71 -22.44
C THR A 158 8.33 8.66 -23.56
N GLN A 159 7.56 8.74 -24.65
CA GLN A 159 7.89 9.66 -25.76
C GLN A 159 7.79 11.12 -25.31
N PHE A 160 6.76 11.48 -24.55
CA PHE A 160 6.58 12.83 -24.03
C PHE A 160 7.68 13.21 -23.04
N ALA A 161 8.05 12.30 -22.13
CA ALA A 161 9.15 12.51 -21.20
C ALA A 161 10.48 12.72 -21.94
N LYS A 162 10.73 11.91 -22.97
CA LYS A 162 11.92 12.04 -23.84
C LYS A 162 11.95 13.40 -24.54
N ALA A 163 10.82 13.85 -25.12
CA ALA A 163 10.73 15.14 -25.80
C ALA A 163 11.00 16.32 -24.86
N LEU A 164 10.60 16.20 -23.59
CA LEU A 164 10.86 17.21 -22.55
C LEU A 164 12.22 17.05 -21.85
N HIS A 165 13.05 16.09 -22.25
CA HIS A 165 14.34 15.79 -21.62
C HIS A 165 14.23 15.51 -20.11
N ILE A 166 13.18 14.78 -19.68
CA ILE A 166 12.98 14.33 -18.30
C ILE A 166 12.79 12.81 -18.23
N SER A 167 12.94 12.24 -17.03
CA SER A 167 12.65 10.82 -16.83
C SER A 167 11.14 10.54 -16.90
N SER A 168 10.74 9.37 -17.42
CA SER A 168 9.33 8.91 -17.38
C SER A 168 8.77 8.92 -15.96
N ARG A 169 9.62 8.66 -14.96
CA ARG A 169 9.24 8.71 -13.55
C ARG A 169 8.93 10.13 -13.09
N THR A 170 9.67 11.13 -13.55
CA THR A 170 9.37 12.54 -13.26
C THR A 170 8.01 12.93 -13.83
N LEU A 171 7.76 12.60 -15.09
CA LEU A 171 6.46 12.86 -15.75
C LEU A 171 5.32 12.15 -15.01
N GLN A 172 5.51 10.89 -14.60
CA GLN A 172 4.51 10.15 -13.84
C GLN A 172 4.18 10.81 -12.50
N GLN A 173 5.18 11.32 -11.77
CA GLN A 173 4.94 12.03 -10.51
C GLN A 173 4.16 13.33 -10.73
N TRP A 174 4.35 13.99 -11.87
CA TRP A 174 3.59 15.17 -12.26
C TRP A 174 2.15 14.83 -12.67
N GLU A 175 1.94 13.82 -13.50
CA GLU A 175 0.59 13.35 -13.92
C GLU A 175 -0.24 12.81 -12.74
N GLN A 176 0.41 12.28 -11.71
CA GLN A 176 -0.24 11.84 -10.46
C GLN A 176 -0.42 12.95 -9.43
N GLY A 177 0.02 14.18 -9.70
CA GLY A 177 -0.07 15.31 -8.77
C GLY A 177 0.83 15.19 -7.52
N ARG A 178 1.75 14.22 -7.47
CA ARG A 178 2.68 14.03 -6.34
C ARG A 178 3.79 15.09 -6.32
N ARG A 179 4.12 15.65 -7.49
CA ARG A 179 5.10 16.74 -7.64
C ARG A 179 4.62 17.73 -8.70
N HIS A 180 5.12 18.94 -8.61
CA HIS A 180 4.85 19.99 -9.57
C HIS A 180 6.09 20.26 -10.42
N PRO A 181 5.92 20.62 -11.70
CA PRO A 181 7.02 21.07 -12.55
C PRO A 181 7.66 22.35 -11.99
N SER A 182 8.95 22.54 -12.27
CA SER A 182 9.63 23.81 -12.00
C SER A 182 9.05 24.93 -12.87
N GLY A 183 9.25 26.20 -12.52
CA GLY A 183 8.65 27.33 -13.27
C GLY A 183 9.00 27.36 -14.77
N ALA A 184 10.22 26.95 -15.15
CA ALA A 184 10.59 26.82 -16.56
C ALA A 184 9.87 25.64 -17.25
N ALA A 185 9.80 24.48 -16.59
CA ALA A 185 9.08 23.31 -17.11
C ALA A 185 7.57 23.57 -17.21
N GLU A 186 7.00 24.30 -16.27
CA GLU A 186 5.60 24.72 -16.29
C GLU A 186 5.31 25.65 -17.47
N THR A 187 6.21 26.61 -17.73
CA THR A 187 6.13 27.50 -18.89
C THR A 187 6.20 26.71 -20.19
N LEU A 188 7.13 25.75 -20.29
CA LEU A 188 7.23 24.85 -21.43
C LEU A 188 5.96 24.03 -21.64
N LEU A 189 5.39 23.45 -20.57
CA LEU A 189 4.13 22.71 -20.64
C LEU A 189 2.97 23.59 -21.09
N LYS A 190 2.91 24.86 -20.69
CA LYS A 190 1.91 25.83 -21.18
C LYS A 190 2.08 26.15 -22.67
N ILE A 191 3.32 26.21 -23.16
CA ILE A 191 3.61 26.38 -24.59
C ILE A 191 3.15 25.15 -25.36
N VAL A 192 3.54 23.95 -24.92
CA VAL A 192 3.14 22.67 -25.52
C VAL A 192 1.62 22.49 -25.50
N ALA A 193 0.93 22.93 -24.44
CA ALA A 193 -0.54 22.88 -24.36
C ALA A 193 -1.23 23.73 -25.43
N LYS A 194 -0.58 24.79 -25.92
CA LYS A 194 -1.06 25.65 -27.01
C LYS A 194 -0.60 25.17 -28.39
N HIS A 195 0.58 24.56 -28.45
CA HIS A 195 1.27 24.14 -29.68
C HIS A 195 1.79 22.69 -29.56
N PRO A 196 0.89 21.68 -29.52
CA PRO A 196 1.27 20.28 -29.32
C PRO A 196 2.10 19.69 -30.48
N GLU A 197 1.98 20.27 -31.67
CA GLU A 197 2.75 19.91 -32.87
C GLU A 197 4.27 20.02 -32.67
N ILE A 198 4.73 20.97 -31.84
CA ILE A 198 6.16 21.23 -31.60
C ILE A 198 6.89 20.01 -31.04
N LEU A 199 6.23 19.19 -30.22
CA LEU A 199 6.88 17.99 -29.66
C LEU A 199 7.13 16.90 -30.69
N HIS A 200 6.41 16.90 -31.82
CA HIS A 200 6.69 15.97 -32.92
C HIS A 200 7.96 16.37 -33.65
N GLU A 201 8.21 17.69 -33.81
CA GLU A 201 9.44 18.20 -34.42
C GLU A 201 10.68 17.88 -33.58
N VAL A 202 10.57 17.94 -32.25
CA VAL A 202 11.68 17.66 -31.32
C VAL A 202 12.02 16.15 -31.26
N LEU A 203 11.08 15.28 -31.63
CA LEU A 203 11.26 13.83 -31.60
C LEU A 203 11.79 13.24 -32.93
N MET A 204 11.82 14.03 -34.01
CA MET A 204 12.41 13.68 -35.31
C MET A 204 13.91 13.94 -35.34
#